data_AF-G5KFQ8-F1
#
_entry.id   AF-G5KFQ8-F1
#
_cell.length_a   1.000
_cell.length_b   1.000
_cell.length_c   1.000
_cell.angle_alpha   90.00
_cell.angle_beta   90.00
_cell.angle_gamma   90.00
#
_symmetry.space_group_name_H-M   'P 1'
#
loop_
_entity.id
_entity.type
_entity.pdbx_description
1 polymer ?
#
loop_
_entity_poly.entity_id
_entity_poly.type
_entity_poly.pdbx_seq_one_letter_code
_entity_poly.pdbx_strand_id
1 'polypeptide(L)'
;MTKEFPKDFLLGGATAANQFEGGFGEGDLEILERGKVDIYTFSYYMTNNITTHQDVEQVAGNFSSGAKNPYLTYSDWGWAQDPDGLQYFLEKIYDRYEIPLMVVENGLGAFDTVGEDGVVHDDYCIDYHREHVKAMSRAIDNGVDLIAYTTWGCIDIVSAGTGEMRKRYGFIYVDMDDEGNGTLERTPKDSFYWYQKVISSNGEDLE
;
A
#
# COMPACT_ATOMS: atom_id res chain seq x y z
N MET A 1 -15.34 16.98 14.60
CA MET A 1 -16.44 15.99 14.70
C MET A 1 -15.82 14.62 14.59
N THR A 2 -16.02 13.74 15.55
CA THR A 2 -15.70 12.32 15.40
C THR A 2 -16.69 11.72 14.38
N LYS A 3 -16.18 11.19 13.26
CA LYS A 3 -16.99 10.39 12.33
C LYS A 3 -17.31 9.06 13.04
N GLU A 4 -18.57 8.70 13.19
CA GLU A 4 -19.00 7.39 13.71
C GLU A 4 -19.56 6.55 12.56
N PHE A 5 -19.18 5.27 12.48
CA PHE A 5 -19.71 4.35 11.48
C PHE A 5 -21.15 3.92 11.82
N PRO A 6 -22.04 3.72 10.82
CA PRO A 6 -23.40 3.26 11.04
C PRO A 6 -23.44 1.83 11.61
N LYS A 7 -24.58 1.47 12.22
CA LYS A 7 -24.76 0.18 12.92
C LYS A 7 -24.57 -1.06 12.01
N ASP A 8 -24.82 -0.91 10.72
CA ASP A 8 -24.75 -1.98 9.71
C ASP A 8 -23.61 -1.75 8.70
N PHE A 9 -22.54 -1.09 9.14
CA PHE A 9 -21.38 -0.75 8.34
C PHE A 9 -20.69 -1.98 7.73
N LEU A 10 -20.47 -1.96 6.42
CA LEU A 10 -19.78 -3.01 5.67
C LEU A 10 -18.39 -2.55 5.23
N LEU A 11 -17.37 -3.22 5.80
CA LEU A 11 -15.97 -3.16 5.37
C LEU A 11 -15.66 -4.35 4.47
N GLY A 12 -15.11 -4.10 3.28
CA GLY A 12 -14.67 -5.17 2.39
C GLY A 12 -13.63 -4.70 1.39
N GLY A 13 -12.77 -5.61 0.93
CA GLY A 13 -11.90 -5.37 -0.21
C GLY A 13 -12.76 -5.16 -1.45
N ALA A 14 -12.52 -4.08 -2.20
CA ALA A 14 -13.24 -3.86 -3.44
C ALA A 14 -12.81 -4.92 -4.46
N THR A 15 -13.66 -5.92 -4.69
CA THR A 15 -13.50 -6.81 -5.84
C THR A 15 -13.74 -6.00 -7.11
N ALA A 16 -12.80 -6.07 -8.05
CA ALA A 16 -12.92 -5.41 -9.34
C ALA A 16 -14.27 -5.79 -9.98
N ALA A 17 -14.95 -4.80 -10.56
CA ALA A 17 -16.34 -4.86 -11.04
C ALA A 17 -16.65 -5.91 -12.15
N ASN A 18 -15.73 -6.84 -12.46
CA ASN A 18 -15.84 -7.73 -13.63
C ASN A 18 -15.37 -9.18 -13.42
N GLN A 19 -15.15 -9.67 -12.19
CA GLN A 19 -14.75 -11.07 -12.01
C GLN A 19 -15.97 -12.01 -11.94
N PHE A 20 -16.49 -12.38 -13.12
CA PHE A 20 -17.56 -13.39 -13.25
C PHE A 20 -16.97 -14.73 -13.71
N GLU A 21 -16.51 -15.55 -12.77
CA GLU A 21 -16.20 -16.97 -13.02
C GLU A 21 -17.32 -17.85 -12.45
N GLY A 22 -18.38 -18.07 -13.24
CA GLY A 22 -19.30 -19.20 -13.11
C GLY A 22 -20.21 -19.29 -11.86
N GLY A 23 -21.51 -19.46 -12.09
CA GLY A 23 -22.51 -19.71 -11.04
C GLY A 23 -23.32 -18.46 -10.67
N PHE A 24 -24.03 -17.91 -11.65
CA PHE A 24 -24.97 -16.80 -11.42
C PHE A 24 -26.38 -17.37 -11.18
N GLY A 25 -26.86 -17.28 -9.95
CA GLY A 25 -28.16 -17.76 -9.51
C GLY A 25 -29.28 -16.74 -9.65
N GLU A 26 -30.52 -17.22 -9.59
CA GLU A 26 -31.69 -16.35 -9.42
C GLU A 26 -31.58 -15.62 -8.06
N GLY A 27 -31.65 -14.29 -8.06
CA GLY A 27 -31.50 -13.46 -6.86
C GLY A 27 -30.09 -12.89 -6.63
N ASP A 28 -29.06 -13.31 -7.37
CA ASP A 28 -27.69 -12.80 -7.17
C ASP A 28 -27.58 -11.30 -7.43
N LEU A 29 -28.30 -10.76 -8.44
CA LEU A 29 -28.34 -9.31 -8.67
C LEU A 29 -28.88 -8.55 -7.45
N GLU A 30 -29.92 -9.07 -6.81
CA GLU A 30 -30.52 -8.44 -5.63
C GLU A 30 -29.60 -8.56 -4.41
N ILE A 31 -28.83 -9.64 -4.30
CA ILE A 31 -27.83 -9.82 -3.24
C ILE A 31 -26.68 -8.82 -3.44
N LEU A 32 -26.13 -8.71 -4.65
CA LEU A 32 -25.06 -7.78 -4.98
C LEU A 32 -25.49 -6.32 -4.81
N GLU A 33 -26.70 -5.98 -5.26
CA GLU A 33 -27.25 -4.63 -5.12
C GLU A 33 -27.44 -4.23 -3.64
N ARG A 34 -27.86 -5.16 -2.79
CA ARG A 34 -28.01 -4.93 -1.34
C ARG A 34 -26.70 -5.00 -0.57
N GLY A 35 -25.68 -5.68 -1.11
CA GLY A 35 -24.38 -5.90 -0.48
C GLY A 35 -23.32 -4.87 -0.85
N LYS A 36 -23.72 -3.65 -1.23
CA LYS A 36 -22.77 -2.56 -1.53
C LYS A 36 -22.00 -2.19 -0.28
N VAL A 37 -20.68 -2.05 -0.44
CA VAL A 37 -19.80 -1.59 0.64
C VAL A 37 -20.01 -0.10 0.92
N ASP A 38 -19.81 0.30 2.17
CA ASP A 38 -19.89 1.71 2.57
C ASP A 38 -18.57 2.46 2.31
N ILE A 39 -17.46 1.72 2.17
CA ILE A 39 -16.11 2.27 1.96
C ILE A 39 -15.39 1.42 0.92
N TYR A 40 -14.69 2.10 0.02
CA TYR A 40 -13.82 1.45 -0.94
C TYR A 40 -12.42 1.28 -0.32
N THR A 41 -12.04 0.03 -0.05
CA THR A 41 -10.70 -0.28 0.46
C THR A 41 -9.82 -0.89 -0.62
N PHE A 42 -8.55 -0.51 -0.63
CA PHE A 42 -7.57 -1.02 -1.60
C PHE A 42 -6.14 -1.01 -1.07
N SER A 43 -5.33 -1.90 -1.62
CA SER A 43 -3.88 -1.90 -1.49
C SER A 43 -3.25 -1.17 -2.67
N TYR A 44 -2.25 -0.33 -2.42
CA TYR A 44 -1.50 0.36 -3.47
C TYR A 44 -0.01 0.16 -3.30
N TYR A 45 0.69 -0.19 -4.38
CA TYR A 45 2.14 -0.35 -4.39
C TYR A 45 2.80 0.29 -5.61
N MET A 46 2.21 0.10 -6.80
CA MET A 46 2.77 0.55 -8.07
C MET A 46 1.69 0.66 -9.15
N THR A 47 1.97 1.45 -10.19
CA THR A 47 1.24 1.43 -11.46
C THR A 47 1.87 0.44 -12.44
N ASN A 48 1.13 0.09 -13.49
CA ASN A 48 1.64 -0.70 -14.61
C ASN A 48 1.32 -0.01 -15.93
N ASN A 49 2.23 -0.14 -16.92
CA ASN A 49 1.95 0.30 -18.27
C ASN A 49 1.55 -0.88 -19.15
N ILE A 50 0.51 -0.69 -19.94
CA ILE A 50 0.09 -1.65 -20.98
C ILE A 50 0.40 -1.05 -22.34
N THR A 51 0.94 -1.86 -23.25
CA THR A 51 1.32 -1.42 -24.60
C THR A 51 1.07 -2.49 -25.63
N THR A 52 0.83 -2.06 -26.87
CA THR A 52 0.77 -2.94 -28.05
C THR A 52 2.12 -3.11 -28.74
N HIS A 53 3.15 -2.38 -28.29
CA HIS A 53 4.51 -2.47 -28.85
C HIS A 53 5.15 -3.81 -28.47
N GLN A 54 5.86 -4.42 -29.42
CA GLN A 54 6.66 -5.62 -29.20
C GLN A 54 8.06 -5.22 -28.68
N ASP A 55 8.74 -6.16 -28.00
CA ASP A 55 10.12 -6.01 -27.52
C ASP A 55 10.38 -4.88 -26.50
N VAL A 56 9.38 -4.55 -25.67
CA VAL A 56 9.57 -3.60 -24.56
C VAL A 56 10.03 -4.32 -23.30
N GLU A 57 10.89 -3.66 -22.52
CA GLU A 57 11.30 -4.15 -21.20
C GLU A 57 10.05 -4.32 -20.31
N GLN A 58 9.93 -5.48 -19.67
CA GLN A 58 8.81 -5.83 -18.80
C GLN A 58 9.25 -5.74 -17.34
N VAL A 59 8.31 -5.35 -16.48
CA VAL A 59 8.45 -5.40 -15.02
C VAL A 59 7.34 -6.28 -14.47
N ALA A 60 7.61 -6.96 -13.35
CA ALA A 60 6.61 -7.76 -12.67
C ALA A 60 6.67 -7.50 -11.16
N GLY A 61 5.51 -7.22 -10.56
CA GLY A 61 5.27 -7.39 -9.13
C GLY A 61 4.69 -8.77 -8.82
N ASN A 62 4.26 -9.00 -7.57
CA ASN A 62 3.81 -10.33 -7.12
C ASN A 62 2.69 -10.94 -8.00
N PHE A 63 1.73 -10.10 -8.44
CA PHE A 63 0.55 -10.55 -9.19
C PHE A 63 0.23 -9.65 -10.39
N SER A 64 1.19 -8.83 -10.83
CA SER A 64 0.96 -7.84 -11.89
C SER A 64 2.21 -7.67 -12.73
N SER A 65 2.06 -7.63 -14.05
CA SER A 65 3.16 -7.40 -14.98
C SER A 65 2.76 -6.40 -16.06
N GLY A 66 3.74 -5.68 -16.57
CA GLY A 66 3.53 -4.67 -17.60
C GLY A 66 4.83 -4.12 -18.16
N ALA A 67 4.70 -3.27 -19.17
CA ALA A 67 5.83 -2.56 -19.74
C ALA A 67 6.47 -1.63 -18.71
N LYS A 68 7.80 -1.53 -18.74
CA LYS A 68 8.53 -0.60 -17.89
C LYS A 68 8.22 0.84 -18.28
N ASN A 69 7.99 1.67 -17.26
CA ASN A 69 7.85 3.10 -17.42
C ASN A 69 9.25 3.74 -17.28
N PRO A 70 9.82 4.34 -18.34
CA PRO A 70 11.14 4.95 -18.27
C PRO A 70 11.19 6.22 -17.40
N TYR A 71 10.04 6.73 -16.95
CA TYR A 71 9.93 7.92 -16.12
C TYR A 71 9.85 7.61 -14.62
N LEU A 72 9.80 6.33 -14.23
CA LEU A 72 9.69 5.91 -12.83
C LEU A 72 10.97 5.24 -12.34
N THR A 73 11.18 5.31 -11.02
CA THR A 73 12.20 4.53 -10.32
C THR A 73 11.63 3.19 -9.86
N TYR A 74 12.50 2.22 -9.60
CA TYR A 74 12.11 0.85 -9.29
C TYR A 74 12.87 0.34 -8.06
N SER A 75 12.19 -0.42 -7.20
CA SER A 75 12.83 -1.13 -6.09
C SER A 75 13.68 -2.30 -6.58
N ASP A 76 14.47 -2.91 -5.69
CA ASP A 76 15.25 -4.12 -5.99
C ASP A 76 14.38 -5.31 -6.42
N TRP A 77 13.09 -5.29 -6.10
CA TRP A 77 12.09 -6.27 -6.55
C TRP A 77 11.31 -5.83 -7.79
N GLY A 78 11.75 -4.78 -8.48
CA GLY A 78 11.16 -4.33 -9.75
C GLY A 78 9.80 -3.63 -9.59
N TRP A 79 9.47 -3.14 -8.40
CA TRP A 79 8.22 -2.41 -8.18
C TRP A 79 8.41 -0.93 -8.46
N ALA A 80 7.57 -0.37 -9.32
CA ALA A 80 7.64 1.04 -9.68
C ALA A 80 7.25 1.91 -8.47
N GLN A 81 8.06 2.91 -8.15
CA GLN A 81 7.69 3.91 -7.15
C GLN A 81 6.93 5.02 -7.87
N ASP A 82 5.63 5.10 -7.60
CA ASP A 82 4.73 6.02 -8.30
C ASP A 82 3.72 6.65 -7.33
N PRO A 83 4.12 7.66 -6.54
CA PRO A 83 3.21 8.37 -5.65
C PRO A 83 2.11 9.11 -6.41
N ASP A 84 2.40 9.64 -7.61
CA ASP A 84 1.41 10.34 -8.44
C ASP A 84 0.35 9.36 -8.98
N GLY A 85 0.73 8.10 -9.23
CA GLY A 85 -0.20 7.03 -9.52
C GLY A 85 -1.21 6.75 -8.38
N LEU A 86 -0.80 6.88 -7.12
CA LEU A 86 -1.71 6.78 -5.96
C LEU A 86 -2.72 7.92 -5.96
N GLN A 87 -2.23 9.15 -6.14
CA GLN A 87 -3.09 10.33 -6.25
C GLN A 87 -4.12 10.15 -7.38
N TYR A 88 -3.65 9.78 -8.57
CA TYR A 88 -4.51 9.53 -9.72
C TYR A 88 -5.58 8.47 -9.43
N PHE A 89 -5.18 7.35 -8.81
CA PHE A 89 -6.12 6.27 -8.48
C PHE A 89 -7.19 6.75 -7.48
N LEU A 90 -6.79 7.43 -6.40
CA LEU A 90 -7.70 7.99 -5.41
C LEU A 90 -8.74 8.91 -6.07
N GLU A 91 -8.28 9.87 -6.87
CA GLU A 91 -9.16 10.82 -7.56
C GLU A 91 -10.11 10.09 -8.53
N LYS A 92 -9.61 9.11 -9.30
CA LYS A 92 -10.43 8.37 -10.27
C LYS A 92 -11.48 7.47 -9.63
N ILE A 93 -11.14 6.79 -8.54
CA ILE A 93 -12.07 5.91 -7.84
C ILE A 93 -13.12 6.76 -7.12
N TYR A 94 -12.71 7.86 -6.50
CA TYR A 94 -13.64 8.75 -5.84
C TYR A 94 -14.60 9.42 -6.83
N ASP A 95 -14.12 9.96 -7.95
CA ASP A 95 -14.96 10.53 -9.03
C ASP A 95 -15.99 9.51 -9.58
N ARG A 96 -15.63 8.21 -9.55
CA ARG A 96 -16.50 7.14 -10.08
C ARG A 96 -17.58 6.69 -9.12
N TYR A 97 -17.26 6.59 -7.82
CA TYR A 97 -18.12 5.93 -6.84
C TYR A 97 -18.63 6.84 -5.73
N GLU A 98 -17.94 7.96 -5.46
CA GLU A 98 -18.29 8.98 -4.46
C GLU A 98 -18.55 8.42 -3.05
N ILE A 99 -17.95 7.28 -2.72
CA ILE A 99 -17.92 6.70 -1.36
C ILE A 99 -16.54 6.91 -0.74
N PRO A 100 -16.43 6.98 0.60
CA PRO A 100 -15.14 7.17 1.27
C PRO A 100 -14.12 6.10 0.89
N LEU A 101 -12.85 6.49 0.82
CA LEU A 101 -11.74 5.61 0.47
C LEU A 101 -10.89 5.32 1.70
N MET A 102 -10.28 4.13 1.74
CA MET A 102 -9.25 3.78 2.71
C MET A 102 -8.13 2.99 2.03
N VAL A 103 -6.91 3.49 2.15
CA VAL A 103 -5.72 2.74 1.74
C VAL A 103 -5.42 1.76 2.85
N VAL A 104 -5.71 0.47 2.62
CA VAL A 104 -5.53 -0.58 3.63
C VAL A 104 -4.12 -1.18 3.62
N GLU A 105 -3.39 -1.00 2.52
CA GLU A 105 -1.99 -1.39 2.44
C GLU A 105 -1.23 -0.47 1.50
N ASN A 106 -0.05 -0.05 1.92
CA ASN A 106 0.97 0.58 1.10
C ASN A 106 2.31 0.48 1.84
N GLY A 107 3.37 0.12 1.13
CA GLY A 107 4.68 -0.02 1.76
C GLY A 107 5.76 -0.43 0.77
N LEU A 108 7.01 -0.34 1.22
CA LEU A 108 8.18 -0.69 0.43
C LEU A 108 8.84 -1.93 1.01
N GLY A 109 9.02 -2.96 0.18
CA GLY A 109 9.89 -4.08 0.52
C GLY A 109 11.32 -3.76 0.13
N ALA A 110 12.24 -3.77 1.10
CA ALA A 110 13.64 -3.44 0.91
C ALA A 110 14.57 -4.38 1.70
N PHE A 111 15.86 -4.34 1.39
CA PHE A 111 16.89 -4.96 2.21
C PHE A 111 17.31 -3.99 3.32
N ASP A 112 17.13 -4.39 4.58
CA ASP A 112 17.66 -3.63 5.70
C ASP A 112 19.03 -4.16 6.13
N THR A 113 19.87 -3.26 6.62
CA THR A 113 21.11 -3.59 7.31
C THR A 113 21.07 -2.99 8.71
N VAL A 114 21.42 -3.80 9.71
CA VAL A 114 21.59 -3.31 11.09
C VAL A 114 22.93 -2.58 11.18
N GLY A 115 22.89 -1.31 11.60
CA GLY A 115 24.06 -0.47 11.83
C GLY A 115 24.92 -0.94 13.00
N GLU A 116 26.11 -0.34 13.16
CA GLU A 116 27.02 -0.65 14.27
C GLU A 116 26.43 -0.31 15.65
N ASP A 117 25.45 0.58 15.69
CA ASP A 117 24.69 1.00 16.87
C ASP A 117 23.50 0.07 17.18
N GLY A 118 23.24 -0.93 16.34
CA GLY A 118 22.12 -1.87 16.48
C GLY A 118 20.80 -1.36 15.90
N VAL A 119 20.79 -0.23 15.20
CA VAL A 119 19.58 0.38 14.61
C VAL A 119 19.60 0.19 13.09
N VAL A 120 18.43 0.11 12.48
CA VAL A 120 18.30 0.14 11.02
C VAL A 120 18.01 1.58 10.59
N HIS A 121 18.91 2.13 9.77
CA HIS A 121 18.74 3.44 9.14
C HIS A 121 18.10 3.28 7.75
N ASP A 122 16.77 3.41 7.68
CA ASP A 122 15.94 3.10 6.51
C ASP A 122 15.36 4.35 5.83
N ASP A 123 16.22 5.31 5.50
CA ASP A 123 15.83 6.55 4.81
C ASP A 123 15.04 6.30 3.51
N TYR A 124 15.33 5.22 2.79
CA TYR A 124 14.57 4.82 1.59
C TYR A 124 13.10 4.50 1.88
N CYS A 125 12.81 3.94 3.06
CA CYS A 125 11.46 3.64 3.50
C CYS A 125 10.72 4.93 3.84
N ILE A 126 11.40 5.83 4.56
CA ILE A 126 10.91 7.17 4.89
C ILE A 126 10.60 7.95 3.60
N ASP A 127 11.52 8.00 2.64
CA ASP A 127 11.35 8.70 1.37
C ASP A 127 10.15 8.18 0.59
N TYR A 128 10.01 6.85 0.50
CA TYR A 128 8.85 6.23 -0.16
C TYR A 128 7.54 6.67 0.48
N HIS A 129 7.41 6.52 1.80
CA HIS A 129 6.17 6.87 2.50
C HIS A 129 5.90 8.37 2.47
N ARG A 130 6.93 9.22 2.62
CA ARG A 130 6.80 10.67 2.56
C ARG A 130 6.14 11.12 1.26
N GLU A 131 6.61 10.62 0.12
CA GLU A 131 6.06 11.04 -1.18
C GLU A 131 4.63 10.52 -1.39
N HIS A 132 4.29 9.32 -0.89
CA HIS A 132 2.91 8.81 -0.94
C HIS A 132 1.97 9.59 0.00
N VAL A 133 2.43 9.99 1.19
CA VAL A 133 1.65 10.85 2.09
C VAL A 133 1.38 12.22 1.47
N LYS A 134 2.38 12.83 0.80
CA LYS A 134 2.18 14.06 0.03
C LYS A 134 1.16 13.88 -1.10
N ALA A 135 1.19 12.75 -1.81
CA ALA A 135 0.23 12.45 -2.87
C ALA A 135 -1.20 12.28 -2.33
N MET A 136 -1.37 11.61 -1.18
CA MET A 136 -2.66 11.49 -0.50
C MET A 136 -3.20 12.85 -0.04
N SER A 137 -2.33 13.71 0.51
CA SER A 137 -2.69 15.08 0.88
C SER A 137 -3.21 15.88 -0.32
N ARG A 138 -2.53 15.81 -1.48
CA ARG A 138 -3.01 16.44 -2.72
C ARG A 138 -4.37 15.89 -3.18
N ALA A 139 -4.60 14.58 -3.07
CA ALA A 139 -5.89 13.98 -3.41
C ALA A 139 -7.02 14.48 -2.48
N ILE A 140 -6.74 14.59 -1.17
CA ILE A 140 -7.68 15.15 -0.18
C ILE A 140 -7.99 16.62 -0.51
N ASP A 141 -6.98 17.43 -0.84
CA ASP A 141 -7.18 18.82 -1.26
C ASP A 141 -8.02 18.94 -2.54
N ASN A 142 -7.94 17.94 -3.42
CA ASN A 142 -8.76 17.83 -4.63
C ASN A 142 -10.18 17.28 -4.37
N GLY A 143 -10.54 17.00 -3.11
CA GLY A 143 -11.90 16.65 -2.70
C GLY A 143 -12.15 15.16 -2.44
N VAL A 144 -11.13 14.31 -2.48
CA VAL A 144 -11.26 12.89 -2.15
C VAL A 144 -11.54 12.71 -0.66
N ASP A 145 -12.61 11.99 -0.28
CA ASP A 145 -12.86 11.58 1.11
C ASP A 145 -12.02 10.34 1.49
N LEU A 146 -10.71 10.54 1.62
CA LEU A 146 -9.78 9.53 2.12
C LEU A 146 -9.78 9.55 3.65
N ILE A 147 -10.27 8.47 4.26
CA ILE A 147 -10.54 8.45 5.70
C ILE A 147 -9.46 7.78 6.54
N ALA A 148 -8.59 6.97 5.93
CA ALA A 148 -7.52 6.27 6.63
C ALA A 148 -6.44 5.74 5.67
N TYR A 149 -5.24 5.58 6.24
CA TYR A 149 -4.06 5.01 5.61
C TYR A 149 -3.40 4.04 6.59
N THR A 150 -3.26 2.77 6.19
CA THR A 150 -2.56 1.75 6.97
C THR A 150 -1.39 1.19 6.18
N THR A 151 -0.19 1.38 6.72
CA THR A 151 1.06 0.92 6.09
C THR A 151 1.11 -0.60 6.10
N TRP A 152 1.73 -1.17 5.06
CA TRP A 152 1.95 -2.60 4.98
C TRP A 152 3.17 -3.00 5.79
N GLY A 153 2.98 -3.96 6.70
CA GLY A 153 4.03 -4.42 7.62
C GLY A 153 4.40 -3.35 8.63
N CYS A 154 3.61 -3.14 9.69
CA CYS A 154 4.03 -2.27 10.79
C CYS A 154 5.27 -2.83 11.54
N ILE A 155 5.46 -4.13 11.43
CA ILE A 155 6.59 -4.93 11.94
C ILE A 155 7.05 -5.85 10.81
N ASP A 156 8.33 -6.22 10.80
CA ASP A 156 8.83 -7.19 9.83
C ASP A 156 8.07 -8.52 9.94
N ILE A 157 7.72 -9.05 8.77
CA ILE A 157 6.96 -10.30 8.59
C ILE A 157 7.55 -11.10 7.43
N VAL A 158 7.26 -12.40 7.41
CA VAL A 158 7.58 -13.26 6.26
C VAL A 158 6.83 -12.77 5.03
N SER A 159 7.56 -12.47 3.96
CA SER A 159 6.97 -11.93 2.74
C SER A 159 6.05 -12.93 2.04
N ALA A 160 4.92 -12.45 1.51
CA ALA A 160 3.96 -13.32 0.80
C ALA A 160 4.49 -13.85 -0.54
N GLY A 161 5.30 -13.05 -1.25
CA GLY A 161 5.77 -13.39 -2.60
C GLY A 161 6.91 -14.40 -2.63
N THR A 162 7.94 -14.22 -1.79
CA THR A 162 9.13 -15.06 -1.78
C THR A 162 9.24 -15.95 -0.55
N GLY A 163 8.43 -15.73 0.50
CA GLY A 163 8.53 -16.47 1.75
C GLY A 163 9.78 -16.11 2.57
N GLU A 164 10.43 -14.99 2.25
CA GLU A 164 11.68 -14.55 2.86
C GLU A 164 11.46 -13.48 3.92
N MET A 165 12.34 -13.45 4.93
CA MET A 165 12.50 -12.37 5.91
C MET A 165 13.42 -11.25 5.43
N ARG A 166 14.37 -11.55 4.52
CA ARG A 166 15.33 -10.55 4.01
C ARG A 166 14.67 -9.38 3.28
N LYS A 167 13.45 -9.59 2.76
CA LYS A 167 12.58 -8.54 2.21
C LYS A 167 11.73 -7.95 3.33
N ARG A 168 12.19 -6.83 3.89
CA ARG A 168 11.60 -6.21 5.08
C ARG A 168 10.67 -5.06 4.70
N TYR A 169 9.64 -4.88 5.51
CA TYR A 169 8.59 -3.86 5.34
C TYR A 169 8.35 -3.04 6.62
N GLY A 170 8.73 -3.61 7.78
CA GLY A 170 8.45 -3.10 9.12
C GLY A 170 8.95 -1.70 9.35
N PHE A 171 8.24 -0.93 10.17
CA PHE A 171 8.88 0.13 10.97
C PHE A 171 9.61 -0.46 12.19
N ILE A 172 9.27 -1.70 12.56
CA ILE A 172 9.89 -2.46 13.64
C ILE A 172 10.66 -3.61 13.02
N TYR A 173 11.98 -3.59 13.17
CA TYR A 173 12.86 -4.69 12.77
C TYR A 173 12.60 -5.92 13.65
N VAL A 174 12.62 -7.11 13.06
CA VAL A 174 12.61 -8.39 13.80
C VAL A 174 13.90 -9.13 13.51
N ASP A 175 14.63 -9.50 14.57
CA ASP A 175 15.85 -10.31 14.47
C ASP A 175 15.52 -11.76 14.13
N MET A 176 15.37 -12.00 12.83
CA MET A 176 15.17 -13.30 12.20
C MET A 176 15.67 -13.25 10.76
N ASP A 177 16.43 -14.25 10.34
CA ASP A 177 16.82 -14.48 8.95
C ASP A 177 15.85 -15.44 8.23
N ASP A 178 16.14 -15.75 6.97
CA ASP A 178 15.29 -16.62 6.14
C ASP A 178 15.31 -18.09 6.58
N GLU A 179 16.35 -18.53 7.29
CA GLU A 179 16.45 -19.88 7.83
C GLU A 179 15.74 -19.99 9.20
N GLY A 180 15.21 -18.87 9.70
CA GLY A 180 14.55 -18.78 10.99
C GLY A 180 15.51 -18.63 12.17
N ASN A 181 16.80 -18.32 11.92
CA ASN A 181 17.75 -18.02 12.98
C ASN A 181 17.60 -16.56 13.42
N GLY A 182 17.74 -16.33 14.73
CA GLY A 182 17.66 -14.99 15.33
C GLY A 182 17.04 -15.07 16.73
N THR A 183 17.10 -13.96 17.45
CA THR A 183 16.57 -13.85 18.82
C THR A 183 15.08 -13.53 18.87
N LEU A 184 14.49 -13.13 17.73
CA LEU A 184 13.19 -12.49 17.64
C LEU A 184 13.10 -11.18 18.44
N GLU A 185 14.21 -10.54 18.79
CA GLU A 185 14.17 -9.20 19.37
C GLU A 185 13.58 -8.20 18.36
N ARG A 186 12.92 -7.16 18.91
CA ARG A 186 12.26 -6.11 18.12
C ARG A 186 12.94 -4.79 18.39
N THR A 187 13.38 -4.15 17.31
CA THR A 187 14.06 -2.86 17.38
C THR A 187 13.35 -1.85 16.48
N PRO A 188 12.95 -0.67 16.97
CA PRO A 188 12.44 0.40 16.12
C PRO A 188 13.50 0.83 15.10
N LYS A 189 13.11 0.95 13.84
CA LYS A 189 13.94 1.56 12.78
C LYS A 189 13.79 3.10 12.83
N ASP A 190 14.58 3.83 12.05
CA ASP A 190 14.42 5.30 11.96
C ASP A 190 13.01 5.69 11.49
N SER A 191 12.48 4.94 10.53
CA SER A 191 11.11 5.11 10.01
C SER A 191 10.02 5.00 11.07
N PHE A 192 10.24 4.28 12.17
CA PHE A 192 9.31 4.22 13.30
C PHE A 192 9.10 5.59 13.93
N TYR A 193 10.20 6.28 14.22
CA TYR A 193 10.15 7.60 14.86
C TYR A 193 9.66 8.66 13.89
N TRP A 194 10.04 8.55 12.61
CA TRP A 194 9.47 9.38 11.56
C TRP A 194 7.95 9.21 11.48
N TYR A 195 7.43 7.98 11.41
CA TYR A 195 5.99 7.75 11.29
C TYR A 195 5.22 8.14 12.57
N GLN A 196 5.84 7.99 13.75
CA GLN A 196 5.31 8.57 14.99
C GLN A 196 5.12 10.08 14.88
N LYS A 197 6.09 10.79 14.31
CA LYS A 197 6.04 12.24 14.09
C LYS A 197 4.95 12.61 13.09
N VAL A 198 4.83 11.89 11.97
CA VAL A 198 3.75 12.04 10.98
C VAL A 198 2.38 11.89 11.63
N ILE A 199 2.15 10.83 12.42
CA ILE A 199 0.88 10.61 13.12
C ILE A 199 0.60 11.75 14.11
N SER A 200 1.60 12.14 14.91
CA SER A 200 1.44 13.18 15.94
C SER A 200 1.11 14.55 15.38
N SER A 201 1.56 14.83 14.15
CA SER A 201 1.29 16.07 13.41
C SER A 201 0.08 15.96 12.49
N ASN A 202 -0.61 14.82 12.47
CA ASN A 202 -1.69 14.53 11.52
C ASN A 202 -1.26 14.74 10.04
N GLY A 203 -0.02 14.37 9.71
CA GLY A 203 0.52 14.46 8.35
C GLY A 203 1.14 15.81 7.98
N GLU A 204 1.16 16.80 8.89
CA GLU A 204 1.71 18.13 8.61
C GLU A 204 3.25 18.18 8.69
N ASP A 205 3.87 17.29 9.46
CA ASP A 205 5.32 17.23 9.63
C ASP A 205 5.86 15.89 9.11
N LEU A 206 6.55 15.96 7.96
CA LEU A 206 7.09 14.82 7.25
C LEU A 206 8.64 14.79 7.22
N GLU A 207 9.28 15.70 7.95
CA GLU A 207 10.76 15.80 8.08
C GLU A 207 11.28 15.19 9.38
#